data_AF-A0A3C2E3A5-F1
#
_entry.id   AF-A0A3C2E3A5-F1
#
_cell.length_a   1.000
_cell.length_b   1.000
_cell.length_c   1.000
_cell.angle_alpha   90.00
_cell.angle_beta   90.00
_cell.angle_gamma   90.00
#
_symmetry.space_group_name_H-M   'P 1'
#
loop_
_entity.id
_entity.type
_entity.pdbx_description
1 polymer ?
#
loop_
_entity_poly.entity_id
_entity_poly.type
_entity_poly.pdbx_seq_one_letter_code
_entity_poly.pdbx_strand_id
1 'polypeptide(L)'
;MRSVIAVLALVLSAASAIADEDPRPEVMVLGTFHFTGGGADYINPAVDDYLAPARQAEIEAVVERLAAFRPTRIVVELAPQHEAAFNETYAAYRRGEQALTVNERQQIGMR
;
A
#
# COMPACT_ATOMS: atom_id res chain seq x y z
N MET A 1 27.75 -73.87 13.99
CA MET A 1 26.43 -73.27 14.31
C MET A 1 26.63 -72.13 15.28
N ARG A 2 26.39 -70.88 14.84
CA ARG A 2 25.97 -69.71 15.62
C ARG A 2 26.10 -68.46 14.74
N SER A 3 25.05 -68.23 13.98
CA SER A 3 24.81 -66.98 13.26
C SER A 3 24.50 -65.89 14.29
N VAL A 4 25.16 -64.73 14.22
CA VAL A 4 24.71 -63.52 14.89
C VAL A 4 24.31 -62.53 13.81
N ILE A 5 23.02 -62.24 13.78
CA ILE A 5 22.36 -61.40 12.78
C ILE A 5 22.72 -59.94 13.08
N ALA A 6 23.30 -59.27 12.07
CA ALA A 6 23.46 -57.83 12.06
C ALA A 6 22.08 -57.18 11.92
N VAL A 7 21.65 -56.40 12.91
CA VAL A 7 20.52 -55.48 12.79
C VAL A 7 21.09 -54.07 12.83
N LEU A 8 21.45 -53.56 11.66
CA LEU A 8 21.76 -52.14 11.47
C LEU A 8 20.41 -51.43 11.28
N ALA A 9 19.89 -50.82 12.33
CA ALA A 9 18.67 -50.03 12.28
C ALA A 9 18.94 -48.76 11.44
N LEU A 10 18.41 -48.74 10.22
CA LEU A 10 18.40 -47.58 9.34
C LEU A 10 17.39 -46.57 9.89
N VAL A 11 17.86 -45.55 10.60
CA VAL A 11 17.04 -44.42 11.04
C VAL A 11 16.74 -43.55 9.81
N LEU A 12 15.56 -43.74 9.23
CA LEU A 12 15.06 -42.92 8.13
C LEU A 12 14.66 -41.54 8.71
N SER A 13 15.55 -40.55 8.62
CA SER A 13 15.19 -39.16 8.92
C SER A 13 14.27 -38.65 7.82
N ALA A 14 12.96 -38.67 8.07
CA ALA A 14 12.02 -37.87 7.30
C ALA A 14 12.29 -36.41 7.62
N ALA A 15 13.10 -35.74 6.79
CA ALA A 15 13.12 -34.30 6.76
C ALA A 15 11.71 -33.86 6.34
N SER A 16 10.91 -33.37 7.29
CA SER A 16 9.74 -32.57 6.95
C SER A 16 10.24 -31.41 6.10
N ALA A 17 9.90 -31.45 4.81
CA ALA A 17 9.94 -30.27 3.99
C ALA A 17 8.98 -29.27 4.66
N ILE A 18 9.55 -28.31 5.39
CA ILE A 18 8.82 -27.10 5.75
C ILE A 18 8.46 -26.50 4.40
N ALA A 19 7.18 -26.55 4.05
CA ALA A 19 6.67 -25.89 2.87
C ALA A 19 7.03 -24.41 3.01
N ASP A 20 7.86 -23.93 2.10
CA ASP A 20 8.16 -22.52 1.94
C ASP A 20 6.87 -21.88 1.41
N GLU A 21 6.01 -21.40 2.33
CA GLU A 21 4.87 -20.58 1.92
C GLU A 21 5.43 -19.27 1.35
N ASP A 22 5.47 -19.16 0.02
CA ASP A 22 5.74 -17.91 -0.67
C ASP A 22 4.79 -16.84 -0.10
N PRO A 23 5.29 -15.84 0.66
CA PRO A 23 4.43 -14.93 1.39
C PRO A 23 3.70 -14.03 0.39
N ARG A 24 2.43 -14.37 0.13
CA ARG A 24 1.54 -13.57 -0.71
C ARG A 24 1.44 -12.16 -0.14
N PRO A 25 1.53 -11.10 -0.97
CA PRO A 25 1.40 -9.74 -0.48
C PRO A 25 -0.01 -9.50 0.07
N GLU A 26 -0.08 -8.83 1.22
CA GLU A 26 -1.34 -8.30 1.74
C GLU A 26 -1.67 -7.00 1.01
N VAL A 27 -2.91 -6.85 0.55
CA VAL A 27 -3.36 -5.72 -0.27
C VAL A 27 -4.63 -5.12 0.32
N MET A 28 -4.61 -3.81 0.54
CA MET A 28 -5.79 -3.02 0.90
C MET A 28 -6.18 -2.14 -0.30
N VAL A 29 -7.46 -2.21 -0.69
CA VAL A 29 -8.03 -1.32 -1.71
C VAL A 29 -8.89 -0.27 -1.01
N LEU A 30 -8.52 0.99 -1.17
CA LEU A 30 -9.28 2.13 -0.66
C LEU A 30 -9.96 2.86 -1.82
N GLY A 31 -11.29 2.82 -1.85
CA GLY A 31 -12.07 3.66 -2.77
C GLY A 31 -12.08 5.11 -2.31
N THR A 32 -11.90 6.04 -3.23
CA THR A 32 -11.97 7.49 -2.99
C THR A 32 -12.80 8.17 -4.08
N PHE A 33 -13.19 9.42 -3.86
CA PHE A 33 -13.80 10.28 -4.87
C PHE A 33 -12.84 11.43 -5.17
N HIS A 34 -12.99 12.09 -6.33
CA HIS A 34 -12.11 13.21 -6.71
C HIS A 34 -12.38 14.46 -5.86
N PHE A 35 -11.35 14.96 -5.18
CA PHE A 35 -11.47 16.13 -4.29
C PHE A 35 -11.65 17.45 -5.05
N THR A 36 -11.23 17.48 -6.32
CA THR A 36 -11.39 18.66 -7.19
C THR A 36 -12.80 18.79 -7.77
N GLY A 37 -13.75 17.91 -7.41
CA GLY A 37 -15.12 17.93 -7.95
C GLY A 37 -15.16 17.77 -9.47
N GLY A 38 -14.18 17.05 -10.04
CA GLY A 38 -13.93 17.00 -11.48
C GLY A 38 -15.11 16.37 -12.22
N GLY A 39 -15.76 17.16 -13.08
CA GLY A 39 -17.00 16.86 -13.83
C GLY A 39 -16.99 15.68 -14.81
N ALA A 40 -16.02 14.77 -14.71
CA ALA A 40 -15.89 13.60 -15.56
C ALA A 40 -16.53 12.34 -14.94
N ASP A 41 -16.86 12.37 -13.65
CA ASP A 41 -17.57 11.27 -13.01
C ASP A 41 -19.05 11.26 -13.40
N TYR A 42 -19.69 10.09 -13.29
CA TYR A 42 -21.14 9.98 -13.54
C TYR A 42 -21.95 10.83 -12.54
N ILE A 43 -21.46 10.96 -11.30
CA ILE A 43 -22.02 11.80 -10.24
C ILE A 43 -20.93 12.75 -9.74
N ASN A 44 -21.17 14.05 -9.87
CA ASN A 44 -20.24 15.10 -9.43
C ASN A 44 -20.88 15.90 -8.30
N PRO A 45 -20.74 15.45 -7.04
CA PRO A 45 -21.27 16.20 -5.91
C PRO A 45 -20.52 17.53 -5.77
N ALA A 46 -21.20 18.53 -5.18
CA ALA A 46 -20.50 19.72 -4.72
C ALA A 46 -19.44 19.30 -3.71
N VAL A 47 -18.20 19.73 -3.94
CA VAL A 47 -17.07 19.45 -3.06
C VAL A 47 -16.83 20.64 -2.14
N ASP A 48 -16.62 20.36 -0.86
CA ASP A 48 -16.16 21.37 0.10
C ASP A 48 -14.71 21.77 -0.20
N ASP A 49 -14.25 22.85 0.43
CA ASP A 49 -12.82 23.18 0.44
C ASP A 49 -12.05 22.11 1.24
N TYR A 50 -11.47 21.15 0.53
CA TYR A 50 -10.67 20.09 1.13
C TYR A 50 -9.37 20.60 1.76
N LEU A 51 -8.95 21.84 1.49
CA LEU A 51 -7.82 22.47 2.19
C LEU A 51 -8.23 23.19 3.48
N ALA A 52 -9.53 23.28 3.78
CA ALA A 52 -10.00 23.86 5.04
C ALA A 52 -9.51 23.06 6.26
N PRO A 53 -9.24 23.70 7.41
CA PRO A 53 -8.66 23.03 8.59
C PRO A 53 -9.44 21.78 9.06
N ALA A 54 -10.77 21.82 9.03
CA ALA A 54 -11.60 20.68 9.40
C ALA A 54 -11.39 19.49 8.46
N ARG A 55 -11.36 19.73 7.14
CA ARG A 55 -11.11 18.68 6.13
C ARG A 55 -9.69 18.15 6.21
N GLN A 56 -8.70 19.00 6.47
CA GLN A 56 -7.32 18.56 6.70
C GLN A 56 -7.21 17.65 7.92
N ALA A 57 -7.93 17.94 9.02
CA ALA A 57 -7.95 17.07 10.19
C ALA A 57 -8.61 15.70 9.90
N GLU A 58 -9.67 15.67 9.09
CA GLU A 58 -10.30 14.42 8.65
C GLU A 58 -9.37 13.59 7.75
N ILE A 59 -8.67 14.25 6.81
CA ILE A 59 -7.72 13.56 5.92
C ILE A 59 -6.55 12.99 6.74
N GLU A 60 -6.02 13.75 7.71
CA GLU A 60 -4.98 13.26 8.61
C GLU A 60 -5.44 12.01 9.37
N ALA A 61 -6.66 12.04 9.91
CA ALA A 61 -7.23 10.88 10.60
C ALA A 61 -7.36 9.65 9.69
N VAL A 62 -7.62 9.83 8.39
CA VAL A 62 -7.59 8.73 7.41
C VAL A 62 -6.15 8.23 7.21
N VAL A 63 -5.21 9.14 6.95
CA VAL A 63 -3.78 8.80 6.73
C VAL A 63 -3.21 8.03 7.92
N GLU A 64 -3.49 8.44 9.16
CA GLU A 64 -3.06 7.74 10.38
C GLU A 64 -3.56 6.29 10.43
N ARG A 65 -4.80 6.04 10.01
CA ARG A 65 -5.38 4.68 9.96
C ARG A 65 -4.75 3.84 8.85
N LEU A 66 -4.43 4.45 7.71
CA LEU A 66 -3.72 3.77 6.62
C LEU A 66 -2.28 3.44 7.04
N ALA A 67 -1.61 4.31 7.81
CA ALA A 67 -0.27 4.05 8.32
C ALA A 67 -0.22 2.82 9.25
N ALA A 68 -1.29 2.54 10.00
CA ALA A 68 -1.39 1.35 10.85
C ALA A 68 -1.37 0.03 10.04
N PHE A 69 -1.77 0.05 8.78
CA PHE A 69 -1.61 -1.08 7.84
C PHE A 69 -0.14 -1.35 7.48
N ARG A 70 0.77 -0.40 7.74
CA ARG A 70 2.20 -0.46 7.39
C ARG A 70 2.44 -0.76 5.90
N PRO A 71 1.85 0.02 4.98
CA PRO A 71 2.06 -0.20 3.55
C PRO A 71 3.55 -0.03 3.20
N THR A 72 4.08 -0.98 2.43
CA THR A 72 5.43 -0.87 1.86
C THR A 72 5.43 -0.22 0.48
N ARG A 73 4.27 -0.18 -0.17
CA ARG A 73 4.01 0.52 -1.43
C ARG A 73 2.62 1.15 -1.40
N ILE A 74 2.51 2.34 -1.97
CA ILE A 74 1.24 3.03 -2.21
C ILE A 74 1.11 3.20 -3.72
N VAL A 75 -0.03 2.80 -4.26
CA VAL A 75 -0.36 2.97 -5.68
C VAL A 75 -1.61 3.82 -5.76
N VAL A 76 -1.62 4.76 -6.69
CA VAL A 76 -2.75 5.67 -6.91
C VAL A 76 -3.32 5.46 -8.31
N GLU A 77 -4.60 5.81 -8.50
CA GLU A 77 -5.23 5.78 -9.82
C GLU A 77 -4.59 6.84 -10.73
N LEU A 78 -3.65 6.40 -11.56
CA LEU A 78 -2.87 7.27 -12.42
C LEU A 78 -2.47 6.51 -13.68
N ALA A 79 -2.64 7.13 -14.84
CA ALA A 79 -2.21 6.52 -16.09
C ALA A 79 -0.67 6.43 -16.13
N PRO A 80 -0.08 5.33 -16.65
CA PRO A 80 1.36 5.06 -16.56
C PRO A 80 2.25 6.19 -17.09
N GLN A 81 1.83 6.89 -18.13
CA GLN A 81 2.61 8.00 -18.71
C GLN A 81 2.83 9.18 -17.74
N HIS A 82 2.05 9.27 -16.65
CA HIS A 82 2.17 10.34 -15.65
C HIS A 82 2.96 9.92 -14.40
N GLU A 83 3.35 8.64 -14.29
CA GLU A 83 4.00 8.09 -13.09
C GLU A 83 5.30 8.84 -12.75
N ALA A 84 6.17 9.07 -13.74
CA ALA A 84 7.46 9.73 -13.52
C ALA A 84 7.29 11.14 -12.93
N ALA A 85 6.40 11.95 -13.51
CA ALA A 85 6.14 13.31 -13.05
C ALA A 85 5.46 13.33 -11.67
N PHE A 86 4.58 12.37 -11.38
CA PHE A 86 3.93 12.26 -10.08
C PHE A 86 4.93 11.87 -8.98
N ASN A 87 5.85 10.96 -9.27
CA ASN A 87 6.93 10.58 -8.35
C ASN A 87 7.94 11.72 -8.15
N GLU A 88 8.22 12.52 -9.17
CA GLU A 88 9.04 13.74 -9.03
C GLU A 88 8.36 14.76 -8.09
N THR A 89 7.05 14.95 -8.25
CA THR A 89 6.24 15.80 -7.36
C THR A 89 6.29 15.29 -5.91
N TYR A 90 6.16 13.98 -5.70
CA TYR A 90 6.29 13.37 -4.38
C TYR A 90 7.69 13.62 -3.78
N ALA A 91 8.75 13.46 -4.58
CA ALA A 91 10.11 13.73 -4.12
C ALA A 91 10.31 15.20 -3.71
N ALA A 92 9.74 16.15 -4.48
CA ALA A 92 9.75 17.58 -4.13
C ALA A 92 8.97 17.88 -2.83
N TYR A 93 7.80 17.25 -2.66
CA TYR A 93 7.03 17.34 -1.41
C TYR A 93 7.84 16.83 -0.20
N ARG A 94 8.50 15.68 -0.33
CA ARG A 94 9.36 15.11 0.72
C ARG A 94 10.55 15.99 1.08
N ARG A 95 11.02 16.82 0.15
CA ARG A 95 12.06 17.84 0.39
C ARG A 95 11.52 19.16 0.94
N GLY A 96 10.20 19.32 1.04
CA GLY A 96 9.55 20.58 1.46
C GLY A 96 9.57 21.66 0.38
N GLU A 97 9.89 21.32 -0.86
CA GLU A 97 9.97 22.26 -1.99
C GLU A 97 8.60 22.54 -2.62
N GLN A 98 7.63 21.65 -2.40
CA GLN A 98 6.29 21.76 -2.95
C GLN A 98 5.24 21.39 -1.90
N ALA A 99 4.23 22.25 -1.75
CA ALA A 99 3.05 21.94 -0.95
C ALA A 99 2.10 21.01 -1.72
N LEU A 100 1.37 20.16 -1.00
CA LEU A 100 0.34 19.32 -1.59
C LEU A 100 -0.83 20.18 -2.10
N THR A 101 -1.28 19.89 -3.31
CA THR A 101 -2.50 20.47 -3.87
C THR A 101 -3.74 19.75 -3.33
N VAL A 102 -4.94 20.26 -3.63
CA VAL A 102 -6.22 19.65 -3.21
C VAL A 102 -6.47 18.24 -3.79
N ASN A 103 -5.65 17.79 -4.74
CA ASN A 103 -5.78 16.48 -5.38
C ASN A 103 -5.73 15.32 -4.38
N GLU A 104 -6.71 14.40 -4.42
CA GLU A 104 -6.84 13.27 -3.50
C GLU A 104 -5.62 12.34 -3.49
N ARG A 105 -4.99 12.13 -4.66
CA ARG A 105 -3.80 11.28 -4.77
C ARG A 105 -2.60 11.90 -4.07
N GLN A 106 -2.54 13.23 -4.00
CA GLN A 106 -1.54 13.95 -3.21
C GLN A 106 -1.92 13.98 -1.72
N GLN A 107 -3.17 14.33 -1.40
CA GLN A 107 -3.65 14.50 -0.03
C GLN A 107 -3.66 13.18 0.77
N ILE A 108 -3.94 12.04 0.13
CA ILE A 108 -3.97 10.72 0.78
C ILE A 108 -2.73 9.89 0.42
N GLY A 109 -2.32 9.92 -0.86
CA GLY A 109 -1.29 9.00 -1.36
C GLY A 109 0.16 9.44 -1.12
N MET A 110 0.42 10.71 -0.84
CA MET A 110 1.79 11.22 -0.60
C MET A 110 2.13 11.48 0.87
N ARG A 111 1.13 11.52 1.76
CA ARG A 111 1.31 11.88 3.18
C ARG A 111 1.90 10.74 4.00
#